data_AF-A0AAU1AEY5-F1
#
_entry.id   AF-A0AAU1AEY5-F1
#
_cell.length_a   1.000
_cell.length_b   1.000
_cell.length_c   1.000
_cell.angle_alpha   90.00
_cell.angle_beta   90.00
_cell.angle_gamma   90.00
#
_symmetry.space_group_name_H-M   'P 1'
#
loop_
_entity.id
_entity.type
_entity.pdbx_description
1 polymer ?
#
loop_
_entity_poly.entity_id
_entity_poly.type
_entity_poly.pdbx_seq_one_letter_code
_entity_poly.pdbx_strand_id
1 'polypeptide(L)'
;MRHLWSFLAGLVVAPITWVLVTLGQDGSSRTVDRWVETGTFNTANLIEPAVYLGVGGVLLGLLGTLRFSPLGPLVAGLLLVTPYIGMLTAPFAVRDAIPHGWKVAGDPLPLRLPVENGTLFLIGLLLLMATFSLQRWRQWPRPAAEPAVAPVPTPGAGPRDDDFTLTDWPSPTPAERDTAPLTLGYPTEPTPTEPLPRRVGGESPWSAPPRGQPRPEDNTTEIR
;
A
#
# COMPACT_ATOMS: atom_id res chain seq x y z
N MET A 1 2.62 15.85 20.81
CA MET A 1 2.89 14.55 21.48
C MET A 1 2.75 13.33 20.56
N ARG A 2 1.75 13.25 19.68
CA ARG A 2 1.49 12.10 18.77
C ARG A 2 2.68 11.72 17.87
N HIS A 3 3.43 12.71 17.42
CA HIS A 3 4.61 12.53 16.56
C HIS A 3 5.87 12.08 17.32
N LEU A 4 5.91 12.29 18.64
CA LEU A 4 7.01 11.85 19.49
C LEU A 4 6.96 10.33 19.69
N TRP A 5 5.74 9.79 19.82
CA TRP A 5 5.50 8.35 19.92
C TRP A 5 5.86 7.60 18.63
N SER A 6 5.55 8.15 17.46
CA SER A 6 5.95 7.55 16.18
C SER A 6 7.46 7.63 15.95
N PHE A 7 8.10 8.75 16.31
CA PHE A 7 9.56 8.87 16.30
C PHE A 7 10.21 7.79 17.17
N LEU A 8 9.77 7.68 18.43
CA LEU A 8 10.31 6.71 19.38
C LEU A 8 10.06 5.28 18.91
N ALA A 9 8.89 5.01 18.34
CA ALA A 9 8.59 3.71 17.73
C ALA A 9 9.56 3.41 16.58
N GLY A 10 9.83 4.34 15.67
CA GLY A 10 10.82 4.14 14.61
C GLY A 10 12.24 3.90 15.13
N LEU A 11 12.64 4.67 16.14
CA LEU A 11 13.95 4.57 16.79
C LEU A 11 14.16 3.21 17.48
N VAL A 12 13.11 2.64 18.09
CA VAL A 12 13.15 1.35 18.79
C VAL A 12 12.95 0.18 17.83
N VAL A 13 12.05 0.30 16.85
CA VAL A 13 11.74 -0.78 15.91
C VAL A 13 12.92 -1.04 14.98
N ALA A 14 13.66 -0.03 14.53
CA ALA A 14 14.79 -0.21 13.64
C ALA A 14 15.87 -1.19 14.17
N PRO A 15 16.44 -1.01 15.39
CA PRO A 15 17.42 -1.95 15.93
C PRO A 15 16.81 -3.33 16.21
N ILE A 16 15.55 -3.40 16.65
CA ILE A 16 14.85 -4.69 16.86
C ILE A 16 14.72 -5.45 15.53
N THR A 17 14.27 -4.77 14.48
CA THR A 17 14.17 -5.35 13.15
C THR A 17 15.52 -5.80 12.63
N TRP A 18 16.58 -5.03 12.83
CA TRP A 18 17.94 -5.44 12.44
C TRP A 18 18.32 -6.76 13.12
N VAL A 19 18.14 -6.88 14.43
CA VAL A 19 18.41 -8.12 15.17
C VAL A 19 17.56 -9.28 14.64
N LEU A 20 16.25 -9.10 14.47
CA LEU A 20 15.34 -10.14 13.99
C LEU A 20 15.69 -10.61 12.57
N VAL A 21 16.02 -9.68 11.67
CA VAL A 21 16.47 -10.00 10.31
C VAL A 21 17.78 -10.77 10.37
N THR A 22 18.73 -10.36 11.22
CA THR A 22 20.01 -11.07 11.41
C THR A 22 19.77 -12.52 11.83
N LEU A 23 18.98 -12.74 12.88
CA LEU A 23 18.68 -14.08 13.40
C LEU A 23 17.93 -14.93 12.37
N GLY A 24 16.96 -14.35 11.68
CA GLY A 24 16.20 -15.04 10.65
C GLY A 24 17.06 -15.45 9.45
N GLN A 25 17.93 -14.56 8.96
CA GLN A 25 18.80 -14.86 7.83
C GLN A 25 19.89 -15.87 8.17
N ASP A 26 20.58 -15.67 9.29
CA ASP A 26 21.66 -16.55 9.74
C ASP A 26 21.12 -17.94 10.14
N GLY A 27 19.98 -18.00 10.83
CA GLY A 27 19.32 -19.28 11.13
C GLY A 27 18.87 -20.02 9.87
N SER A 28 18.39 -19.30 8.84
CA SER A 28 18.03 -19.89 7.55
C SER A 28 19.25 -20.43 6.81
N SER A 29 20.34 -19.65 6.71
CA SER A 29 21.55 -20.09 6.01
C SER A 29 22.19 -21.29 6.69
N ARG A 30 22.36 -21.26 8.02
CA ARG A 30 22.92 -22.40 8.77
C ARG A 30 22.09 -23.67 8.63
N THR A 31 20.76 -23.54 8.53
CA THR A 31 19.87 -24.68 8.33
C THR A 31 20.03 -25.29 6.94
N VAL A 32 20.08 -24.44 5.91
CA VAL A 32 20.27 -24.89 4.52
C VAL A 32 21.66 -25.49 4.33
N ASP A 33 22.72 -24.85 4.84
CA ASP A 33 24.09 -25.35 4.78
C ASP A 33 24.20 -26.74 5.42
N ARG A 34 23.56 -26.94 6.58
CA ARG A 34 23.50 -28.24 7.24
C ARG A 34 22.82 -29.30 6.37
N TRP A 35 21.72 -28.98 5.70
CA TRP A 35 21.04 -29.95 4.83
C TRP A 35 21.90 -30.36 3.64
N VAL A 36 22.65 -29.41 3.08
CA VAL A 36 23.61 -29.69 1.99
C VAL A 36 24.73 -30.61 2.52
N GLU A 37 25.24 -30.34 3.72
CA GLU A 37 26.29 -31.13 4.35
C GLU A 37 25.84 -32.56 4.70
N THR A 38 24.64 -32.72 5.28
CA THR A 38 24.14 -34.02 5.73
C THR A 38 23.32 -34.77 4.69
N GLY A 39 23.05 -34.17 3.52
CA GLY A 39 22.22 -34.74 2.47
C GLY A 39 20.76 -35.01 2.87
N THR A 40 20.29 -34.40 3.96
CA THR A 40 18.98 -34.65 4.57
C THR A 40 18.29 -33.34 4.92
N PHE A 41 16.99 -33.25 4.65
CA PHE A 41 16.20 -32.06 4.93
C PHE A 41 15.27 -32.27 6.13
N ASN A 42 15.16 -31.25 6.98
CA ASN A 42 14.14 -31.18 8.02
C ASN A 42 13.59 -29.76 8.12
N THR A 43 12.44 -29.53 7.48
CA THR A 43 11.78 -28.23 7.38
C THR A 43 11.42 -27.63 8.75
N ALA A 44 11.27 -28.44 9.80
CA ALA A 44 11.00 -27.93 11.14
C ALA A 44 12.10 -26.96 11.62
N ASN A 45 13.34 -27.16 11.18
CA ASN A 45 14.46 -26.29 11.50
C ASN A 45 14.36 -24.89 10.86
N LEU A 46 13.50 -24.71 9.85
CA LEU A 46 13.22 -23.39 9.26
C LEU A 46 12.12 -22.61 10.00
N ILE A 47 11.37 -23.25 10.91
CA ILE A 47 10.29 -22.57 11.62
C ILE A 47 10.85 -21.45 12.50
N GLU A 48 11.92 -21.72 13.24
CA GLU A 48 12.56 -20.74 14.10
C GLU A 48 13.01 -19.47 13.32
N PRO A 49 13.84 -19.56 12.27
CA PRO A 49 14.22 -18.37 11.51
C PRO A 49 13.03 -17.70 10.82
N ALA A 50 12.03 -18.46 10.36
CA ALA A 50 10.82 -17.90 9.78
C ALA A 50 10.00 -17.08 10.80
N VAL A 51 9.97 -17.47 12.08
CA VAL A 51 9.31 -16.71 13.15
C VAL A 51 10.00 -15.36 13.33
N TYR A 52 11.34 -15.31 13.40
CA TYR A 52 12.06 -14.04 13.52
C TYR A 52 11.77 -13.10 12.35
N LEU A 53 11.80 -13.61 11.11
CA LEU A 53 11.46 -12.83 9.92
C LEU A 53 9.98 -12.41 9.90
N GLY A 54 9.08 -13.29 10.31
CA GLY A 54 7.65 -13.00 10.41
C GLY A 54 7.36 -11.88 11.39
N VAL A 55 7.90 -11.95 12.60
CA VAL A 55 7.78 -10.88 13.61
C VAL A 55 8.40 -9.58 13.10
N GLY A 56 9.59 -9.64 12.50
CA GLY A 56 10.25 -8.47 11.91
C GLY A 56 9.40 -7.82 10.81
N GLY A 57 8.81 -8.64 9.92
CA GLY A 57 7.91 -8.20 8.86
C GLY A 57 6.62 -7.57 9.39
N VAL A 58 6.03 -8.13 10.45
CA VAL A 58 4.86 -7.53 11.12
C VAL A 58 5.21 -6.18 11.72
N LEU A 59 6.33 -6.06 12.43
CA LEU A 59 6.78 -4.78 13.01
C LEU A 59 6.99 -3.71 11.92
N LEU A 60 7.65 -4.08 10.83
CA LEU A 60 7.86 -3.22 9.67
C LEU A 60 6.55 -2.83 8.97
N GLY A 61 5.64 -3.80 8.79
CA GLY A 61 4.34 -3.59 8.17
C GLY A 61 3.45 -2.67 9.00
N LEU A 62 3.41 -2.86 10.33
CA LEU A 62 2.75 -1.96 11.25
C LEU A 62 3.35 -0.56 11.12
N LEU A 63 4.67 -0.44 11.22
CA LEU A 63 5.35 0.85 11.10
C LEU A 63 4.97 1.56 9.78
N GLY A 64 5.09 0.87 8.65
CA GLY A 64 4.79 1.40 7.32
C GLY A 64 3.32 1.77 7.09
N THR A 65 2.38 1.04 7.69
CA THR A 65 0.93 1.25 7.51
C THR A 65 0.32 2.31 8.44
N LEU A 66 0.98 2.66 9.55
CA LEU A 66 0.49 3.66 10.49
C LEU A 66 0.37 5.04 9.80
N ARG A 67 -0.86 5.42 9.41
CA ARG A 67 -1.15 6.65 8.65
C ARG A 67 -0.97 7.94 9.45
N PHE A 68 -1.06 7.88 10.77
CA PHE A 68 -1.10 9.06 11.64
C PHE A 68 0.20 9.86 11.72
N SER A 69 1.37 9.27 11.44
CA SER A 69 2.64 10.00 11.40
C SER A 69 3.72 9.27 10.58
N PRO A 70 4.25 9.87 9.51
CA PRO A 70 5.30 9.27 8.66
C PRO A 70 6.70 9.29 9.30
N LEU A 71 6.85 9.93 10.46
CA LEU A 71 8.15 10.16 11.10
C LEU A 71 8.80 8.84 11.55
N GLY A 72 8.02 7.88 12.04
CA GLY A 72 8.52 6.57 12.46
C GLY A 72 9.17 5.76 11.33
N PRO A 73 8.44 5.49 10.23
CA PRO A 73 9.01 4.82 9.06
C PRO A 73 10.17 5.59 8.43
N LEU A 74 10.14 6.92 8.45
CA LEU A 74 11.24 7.75 7.93
C LEU A 74 12.51 7.53 8.75
N VAL A 75 12.41 7.66 10.08
CA VAL A 75 13.55 7.47 10.98
C VAL A 75 14.07 6.03 10.89
N ALA A 76 13.19 5.04 10.92
CA ALA A 76 13.59 3.65 10.78
C ALA A 76 14.24 3.38 9.40
N GLY A 77 13.66 3.90 8.32
CA GLY A 77 14.22 3.79 6.97
C GLY A 77 15.63 4.38 6.88
N LEU A 78 15.83 5.58 7.42
CA LEU A 78 17.15 6.21 7.48
C LEU A 78 18.14 5.40 8.32
N LEU A 79 17.73 4.92 9.51
CA LEU A 79 18.58 4.11 10.38
C LEU A 79 19.02 2.80 9.71
N LEU A 80 18.14 2.16 8.93
CA LEU A 80 18.46 0.90 8.24
C LEU A 80 19.31 1.10 6.98
N VAL A 81 19.16 2.23 6.27
CA VAL A 81 19.95 2.55 5.08
C VAL A 81 21.36 3.05 5.44
N THR A 82 21.50 3.76 6.56
CA THR A 82 22.75 4.46 6.94
C THR A 82 23.98 3.55 7.02
N PRO A 83 23.94 2.36 7.63
CA PRO A 83 25.11 1.47 7.69
C PRO A 83 25.61 1.06 6.30
N TYR A 84 24.70 0.82 5.36
CA TYR A 84 25.08 0.44 3.99
C TYR A 84 25.68 1.61 3.21
N ILE A 85 25.07 2.80 3.29
CA ILE A 85 25.63 4.02 2.66
C ILE A 85 26.99 4.36 3.28
N GLY A 86 27.12 4.21 4.60
CA GLY A 86 28.38 4.38 5.30
C GLY A 86 29.47 3.45 4.78
N MET A 87 29.13 2.21 4.40
CA MET A 87 30.10 1.31 3.77
C MET A 87 30.60 1.78 2.39
N LEU A 88 29.84 2.61 1.67
CA LEU A 88 30.28 3.20 0.40
C LEU A 88 31.33 4.31 0.58
N THR A 89 31.35 4.95 1.75
CA THR A 89 32.24 6.08 2.04
C THR A 89 33.43 5.68 2.91
N ALA A 90 33.19 4.87 3.94
CA ALA A 90 34.19 4.42 4.90
C ALA A 90 33.94 2.95 5.32
N PRO A 91 34.17 1.97 4.42
CA PRO A 91 33.81 0.56 4.63
C PRO A 91 34.37 -0.04 5.91
N PHE A 92 35.65 0.17 6.19
CA PHE A 92 36.30 -0.40 7.38
C PHE A 92 35.83 0.27 8.67
N ALA A 93 35.68 1.60 8.69
CA ALA A 93 35.20 2.32 9.87
C ALA A 93 33.79 1.89 10.28
N VAL A 94 32.88 1.72 9.31
CA VAL A 94 31.52 1.24 9.59
C VAL A 94 31.52 -0.22 10.02
N ARG A 95 32.30 -1.07 9.34
CA ARG A 95 32.44 -2.48 9.70
C ARG A 95 32.94 -2.62 11.14
N ASP A 96 33.94 -1.84 11.55
CA ASP A 96 34.53 -1.89 12.89
C ASP A 96 33.63 -1.28 13.96
N ALA A 97 32.78 -0.32 13.60
CA ALA A 97 31.77 0.24 14.51
C ALA A 97 30.64 -0.76 14.83
N ILE A 98 30.37 -1.73 13.95
CA ILE A 98 29.35 -2.76 14.20
C ILE A 98 29.93 -3.82 15.14
N PRO A 99 29.34 -4.00 16.34
CA PRO A 99 29.80 -5.00 17.31
C PRO A 99 29.86 -6.39 16.67
N HIS A 100 31.00 -7.06 16.85
CA HIS A 100 31.19 -8.43 16.43
C HIS A 100 31.15 -9.39 17.64
N GLY A 101 30.70 -10.62 17.42
CA GLY A 101 30.78 -11.69 18.42
C GLY A 101 29.73 -11.62 19.54
N TRP A 102 28.70 -10.78 19.41
CA TRP A 102 27.55 -10.81 20.30
C TRP A 102 26.80 -12.14 20.16
N LYS A 103 26.21 -12.59 21.26
CA LYS A 103 25.39 -13.80 21.28
C LYS A 103 24.01 -13.49 21.84
N VAL A 104 22.99 -14.09 21.25
CA VAL A 104 21.61 -14.04 21.75
C VAL A 104 21.18 -15.49 21.98
N ALA A 105 20.72 -15.81 23.18
CA ALA A 105 20.33 -17.17 23.56
C ALA A 105 21.41 -18.26 23.31
N GLY A 106 22.69 -17.87 23.30
CA GLY A 106 23.82 -18.77 23.04
C GLY A 106 24.25 -18.85 21.57
N ASP A 107 23.41 -18.37 20.65
CA ASP A 107 23.73 -18.31 19.23
C ASP A 107 24.52 -17.05 18.86
N PRO A 108 25.50 -17.14 17.95
CA PRO A 108 26.19 -15.96 17.45
C PRO A 108 25.19 -15.06 16.72
N LEU A 109 25.29 -13.75 16.95
CA LEU A 109 24.49 -12.72 16.31
C LEU A 109 25.38 -11.94 15.32
N PRO A 110 25.53 -12.40 14.07
CA PRO A 110 26.37 -11.73 13.08
C PRO A 110 25.66 -10.50 12.52
N LEU A 111 25.56 -9.42 13.30
CA LEU A 111 24.87 -8.17 12.93
C LEU A 111 25.35 -7.54 11.61
N ARG A 112 26.56 -7.90 11.16
CA ARG A 112 27.13 -7.46 9.88
C ARG A 112 26.42 -8.08 8.67
N LEU A 113 25.89 -9.30 8.81
CA LEU A 113 25.37 -10.10 7.70
C LEU A 113 24.24 -9.40 6.92
N PRO A 114 23.20 -8.83 7.57
CA PRO A 114 22.16 -8.10 6.83
C PRO A 114 22.63 -6.83 6.13
N VAL A 115 23.72 -6.22 6.63
CA VAL A 115 24.33 -5.04 6.02
C VAL A 115 25.17 -5.45 4.81
N GLU A 116 26.03 -6.46 4.96
CA GLU A 116 26.91 -6.96 3.89
C GLU A 116 26.09 -7.49 2.69
N ASN A 117 24.98 -8.17 2.96
CA ASN A 117 24.08 -8.68 1.92
C ASN A 117 23.11 -7.61 1.36
N GLY A 118 23.15 -6.37 1.87
CA GLY A 118 22.32 -5.25 1.39
C GLY A 118 20.84 -5.33 1.78
N THR A 119 20.43 -6.32 2.57
CA THR A 119 19.01 -6.50 2.94
C THR A 119 18.46 -5.36 3.79
N LEU A 120 19.25 -4.81 4.73
CA LEU A 120 18.83 -3.63 5.49
C LEU A 120 18.66 -2.40 4.61
N PHE A 121 19.50 -2.26 3.59
CA PHE A 121 19.38 -1.18 2.62
C PHE A 121 18.06 -1.27 1.86
N LEU A 122 17.71 -2.46 1.36
CA LEU A 122 16.44 -2.68 0.67
C LEU A 122 15.23 -2.44 1.57
N ILE A 123 15.23 -2.98 2.80
CA ILE A 123 14.15 -2.76 3.77
C ILE A 123 14.01 -1.27 4.10
N GLY A 124 15.13 -0.60 4.36
CA GLY A 124 15.12 0.81 4.68
C GLY A 124 14.64 1.67 3.51
N LEU A 125 15.05 1.34 2.27
CA LEU A 125 14.56 2.01 1.06
C LEU A 125 13.05 1.81 0.86
N LEU A 126 12.54 0.61 1.12
CA LEU A 126 11.10 0.33 1.08
C LEU A 126 10.33 1.16 2.10
N LEU A 127 10.85 1.32 3.32
CA LEU A 127 10.25 2.19 4.33
C LEU A 127 10.26 3.66 3.89
N LEU A 128 11.36 4.14 3.30
CA LEU A 128 11.43 5.50 2.75
C LEU A 128 10.42 5.68 1.61
N MET A 129 10.34 4.74 0.67
CA MET A 129 9.30 4.73 -0.38
C MET A 129 7.88 4.79 0.22
N ALA A 130 7.62 4.02 1.27
CA ALA A 130 6.33 4.02 1.96
C ALA A 130 6.00 5.37 2.61
N THR A 131 7.00 6.14 3.06
CA THR A 131 6.77 7.51 3.59
C THR A 131 6.40 8.53 2.52
N PHE A 132 7.02 8.44 1.34
CA PHE A 132 6.82 9.38 0.25
C PHE A 132 5.71 8.97 -0.73
N SER A 133 5.08 7.81 -0.55
CA SER A 133 4.00 7.33 -1.41
C SER A 133 2.77 8.25 -1.35
N LEU A 134 2.51 8.98 -2.44
CA LEU A 134 1.39 9.91 -2.64
C LEU A 134 0.01 9.25 -2.41
N GLN A 135 -0.10 7.93 -2.56
CA GLN A 135 -1.33 7.16 -2.30
C GLN A 135 -1.78 7.24 -0.84
N ARG A 136 -0.85 7.46 0.11
CA ARG A 136 -1.17 7.63 1.53
C ARG A 136 -1.92 8.93 1.81
N TRP A 137 -1.69 9.95 0.98
CA TRP A 137 -2.21 11.31 1.14
C TRP A 137 -3.44 11.58 0.27
N ARG A 138 -3.75 10.69 -0.67
CA ARG A 138 -4.99 10.78 -1.45
C ARG A 138 -6.18 10.53 -0.55
N GLN A 139 -7.04 11.54 -0.42
CA GLN A 139 -8.34 11.40 0.21
C GLN A 139 -9.08 10.24 -0.47
N TRP A 140 -9.55 9.29 0.33
CA TRP A 140 -10.53 8.33 -0.14
C TRP A 140 -11.76 9.12 -0.61
N PRO A 141 -12.39 8.73 -1.74
CA PRO A 141 -13.66 9.31 -2.15
C PRO A 141 -14.62 9.22 -0.96
N ARG A 142 -15.07 10.37 -0.45
CA ARG A 142 -16.11 10.38 0.57
C ARG A 142 -17.32 9.67 -0.05
N PRO A 143 -17.93 8.68 0.63
CA PRO A 143 -19.25 8.20 0.24
C PRO A 143 -20.13 9.44 0.10
N ALA A 144 -20.78 9.61 -1.06
CA ALA A 144 -21.76 10.66 -1.25
C ALA A 144 -22.74 10.56 -0.08
N ALA A 145 -22.88 11.64 0.68
CA ALA A 145 -23.81 11.67 1.79
C ALA A 145 -25.18 11.22 1.27
N GLU A 146 -25.72 10.18 1.91
CA GLU A 146 -27.08 9.72 1.67
C GLU A 146 -28.02 10.94 1.79
N PRO A 147 -28.90 11.20 0.82
CA PRO A 147 -29.73 12.39 0.84
C PRO A 147 -30.53 12.43 2.14
N ALA A 148 -30.34 13.50 2.91
CA ALA A 148 -31.07 13.72 4.15
C ALA A 148 -32.57 13.61 3.86
N VAL A 149 -33.23 12.63 4.48
CA VAL A 149 -34.69 12.53 4.48
C VAL A 149 -35.21 13.81 5.12
N ALA A 150 -35.85 14.66 4.30
CA ALA A 150 -36.49 15.88 4.76
C ALA A 150 -37.54 15.54 5.84
N PRO A 151 -37.63 16.29 6.96
CA PRO A 151 -38.69 16.06 7.93
C PRO A 151 -40.04 16.37 7.28
N VAL A 152 -40.97 15.41 7.37
CA VAL A 152 -42.36 15.55 6.93
C VAL A 152 -43.01 16.68 7.74
N PRO A 153 -43.52 17.76 7.13
CA PRO A 153 -44.22 18.79 7.88
C PRO A 153 -45.58 18.27 8.36
N THR A 154 -45.84 18.39 9.66
CA THR A 154 -47.15 18.14 10.27
C THR A 154 -48.16 19.18 9.75
N PRO A 155 -49.29 18.78 9.16
CA PRO A 155 -50.27 19.74 8.65
C PRO A 155 -51.15 20.24 9.79
N GLY A 156 -50.92 21.47 10.24
CA GLY A 156 -51.84 22.13 11.18
C GLY A 156 -51.24 23.15 12.13
N ALA A 157 -50.64 24.22 11.60
CA ALA A 157 -50.54 25.50 12.32
C ALA A 157 -50.38 26.62 11.28
N GLY A 158 -51.49 27.33 11.04
CA GLY A 158 -51.54 28.51 10.17
C GLY A 158 -50.82 29.73 10.75
N PRO A 159 -50.83 30.84 10.01
CA PRO A 159 -49.67 31.71 9.81
C PRO A 159 -49.57 32.85 10.83
N ARG A 160 -48.34 33.29 11.12
CA ARG A 160 -48.08 34.68 11.47
C ARG A 160 -47.26 35.29 10.35
N ASP A 161 -47.97 35.97 9.45
CA ASP A 161 -47.45 37.09 8.68
C ASP A 161 -46.95 38.14 9.69
N ASP A 162 -45.67 38.51 9.58
CA ASP A 162 -45.05 39.78 10.01
C ASP A 162 -43.57 39.55 10.35
N ASP A 163 -42.75 39.34 9.32
CA ASP A 163 -41.33 39.80 9.20
C ASP A 163 -40.58 39.03 8.11
N PHE A 164 -40.94 39.28 6.84
CA PHE A 164 -40.04 38.99 5.73
C PHE A 164 -39.71 40.30 5.03
N THR A 165 -38.60 40.92 5.42
CA THR A 165 -38.04 42.05 4.67
C THR A 165 -37.32 41.53 3.43
N LEU A 166 -37.45 42.23 2.30
CA LEU A 166 -36.89 41.86 0.99
C LEU A 166 -35.35 41.88 0.93
N THR A 167 -34.69 41.95 2.08
CA THR A 167 -33.25 42.06 2.31
C THR A 167 -32.62 40.83 2.97
N ASP A 168 -33.41 39.82 3.36
CA ASP A 168 -32.90 38.56 3.95
C ASP A 168 -32.42 37.52 2.91
N TRP A 169 -32.18 37.95 1.68
CA TRP A 169 -31.53 37.07 0.70
C TRP A 169 -30.02 37.07 0.96
N PRO A 170 -29.41 35.92 1.34
CA PRO A 170 -27.97 35.86 1.55
C PRO A 170 -27.25 36.21 0.24
N SER A 171 -26.36 37.21 0.32
CA SER A 171 -25.53 37.64 -0.80
C SER A 171 -24.61 36.48 -1.24
N PRO A 172 -24.62 36.04 -2.50
CA PRO A 172 -23.65 35.06 -2.96
C PRO A 172 -22.37 35.78 -3.35
N THR A 173 -21.24 35.50 -2.67
CA THR A 173 -19.86 35.46 -3.24
C THR A 173 -18.79 35.23 -2.14
N PRO A 174 -17.64 34.59 -2.43
CA PRO A 174 -16.87 34.66 -3.67
C PRO A 174 -16.90 33.39 -4.51
N ALA A 175 -16.89 33.60 -5.84
CA ALA A 175 -16.81 32.58 -6.85
C ALA A 175 -15.63 31.62 -6.60
N GLU A 176 -15.97 30.34 -6.55
CA GLU A 176 -15.09 29.23 -6.85
C GLU A 176 -14.44 29.51 -8.22
N ARG A 177 -13.12 29.69 -8.22
CA ARG A 177 -12.35 29.86 -9.45
C ARG A 177 -12.36 28.54 -10.21
N ASP A 178 -12.70 28.60 -11.49
CA ASP A 178 -12.62 27.55 -12.52
C ASP A 178 -13.71 26.47 -12.55
N THR A 179 -14.97 26.89 -12.72
CA THR A 179 -15.96 26.01 -13.36
C THR A 179 -16.53 26.69 -14.60
N ALA A 180 -16.10 26.23 -15.78
CA ALA A 180 -16.77 26.55 -17.04
C ALA A 180 -18.23 26.09 -16.98
N PRO A 181 -19.20 26.83 -17.56
CA PRO A 181 -20.60 26.42 -17.51
C PRO A 181 -20.80 25.07 -18.22
N LEU A 182 -21.53 24.17 -17.55
CA LEU A 182 -22.01 22.90 -18.11
C LEU A 182 -22.95 23.20 -19.27
N THR A 183 -22.45 23.18 -20.50
CA THR A 183 -23.29 23.15 -21.70
C THR A 183 -23.98 21.79 -21.76
N LEU A 184 -25.27 21.79 -21.40
CA LEU A 184 -26.19 20.70 -21.72
C LEU A 184 -26.14 20.51 -23.25
N GLY A 185 -25.52 19.42 -23.71
CA GLY A 185 -25.26 19.14 -25.12
C GLY A 185 -26.51 18.82 -25.93
N TYR A 186 -27.41 19.80 -26.09
CA TYR A 186 -28.44 19.79 -27.13
C TYR A 186 -27.95 20.64 -28.30
N PRO A 187 -27.58 20.05 -29.45
CA PRO A 187 -27.34 20.85 -30.65
C PRO A 187 -28.66 21.53 -31.08
N THR A 188 -28.63 22.85 -31.14
CA THR A 188 -29.70 23.70 -31.64
C THR A 188 -29.40 24.03 -33.10
N GLU A 189 -29.83 23.18 -34.04
CA GLU A 189 -29.87 23.47 -35.48
C GLU A 189 -31.06 22.68 -36.09
N PRO A 190 -31.91 23.30 -36.93
CA PRO A 190 -33.06 22.62 -37.55
C PRO A 190 -32.71 22.15 -38.97
N THR A 191 -32.56 20.85 -39.23
CA THR A 191 -32.52 20.30 -40.61
C THR A 191 -32.81 18.77 -40.62
N PRO A 192 -33.23 18.18 -41.76
CA PRO A 192 -34.52 17.53 -41.95
C PRO A 192 -34.51 16.01 -41.72
N THR A 193 -35.69 15.44 -41.47
CA THR A 193 -35.95 14.02 -41.24
C THR A 193 -35.52 13.15 -42.42
N GLU A 194 -34.39 12.46 -42.29
CA GLU A 194 -34.01 11.34 -43.16
C GLU A 194 -34.24 10.02 -42.39
N PRO A 195 -35.01 9.06 -42.95
CA PRO A 195 -35.41 7.88 -42.20
C PRO A 195 -34.22 6.93 -42.01
N LEU A 196 -33.89 6.67 -40.74
CA LEU A 196 -32.86 5.72 -40.31
C LEU A 196 -33.08 4.31 -40.94
N PRO A 197 -32.03 3.64 -41.44
CA PRO A 197 -32.14 2.28 -41.93
C PRO A 197 -32.57 1.32 -40.80
N ARG A 198 -33.57 0.48 -41.10
CA ARG A 198 -34.08 -0.60 -40.25
C ARG A 198 -32.92 -1.44 -39.68
N ARG A 199 -32.84 -1.52 -38.34
CA ARG A 199 -32.02 -2.52 -37.63
C ARG A 199 -32.42 -3.93 -38.06
N VAL A 200 -31.48 -4.66 -38.64
CA VAL A 200 -31.56 -6.11 -38.82
C VAL A 200 -30.56 -6.73 -37.86
N GLY A 201 -31.03 -7.69 -37.04
CA GLY A 201 -30.18 -8.67 -36.35
C GLY A 201 -29.41 -8.13 -35.14
N GLY A 202 -29.70 -8.69 -33.97
CA GLY A 202 -29.04 -8.32 -32.72
C GLY A 202 -27.61 -8.83 -32.64
N GLU A 203 -26.70 -7.96 -32.22
CA GLU A 203 -25.45 -8.29 -31.55
C GLU A 203 -25.00 -7.03 -30.82
N SER A 204 -25.29 -6.95 -29.53
CA SER A 204 -24.76 -5.87 -28.68
C SER A 204 -23.25 -6.08 -28.50
N PRO A 205 -22.43 -5.02 -28.39
CA PRO A 205 -20.98 -5.14 -28.17
C PRO A 205 -20.58 -5.77 -26.82
N TRP A 206 -21.57 -6.12 -25.98
CA TRP A 206 -21.39 -6.61 -24.62
C TRP A 206 -21.96 -8.02 -24.41
N SER A 207 -22.16 -8.80 -25.48
CA SER A 207 -22.43 -10.23 -25.34
C SER A 207 -21.16 -10.97 -24.92
N ALA A 208 -21.25 -11.71 -23.81
CA ALA A 208 -20.19 -12.59 -23.33
C ALA A 208 -19.79 -13.62 -24.41
N PRO A 209 -18.51 -14.05 -24.47
CA PRO A 209 -18.08 -15.04 -25.44
C PRO A 209 -18.83 -16.37 -25.24
N PRO A 210 -19.26 -17.05 -26.32
CA PRO A 210 -19.99 -18.31 -26.23
C PRO A 210 -19.14 -19.38 -25.54
N ARG A 211 -19.71 -20.02 -24.52
CA ARG A 211 -19.12 -21.19 -23.85
C ARG A 211 -19.12 -22.39 -24.81
N GLY A 212 -17.94 -22.94 -25.06
CA GLY A 212 -17.70 -24.35 -25.35
C GLY A 212 -18.01 -24.83 -26.76
N GLN A 213 -16.95 -25.06 -27.56
CA GLN A 213 -16.93 -26.20 -28.49
C GLN A 213 -15.87 -27.21 -27.98
N PRO A 214 -16.18 -28.53 -28.02
CA PRO A 214 -15.26 -29.57 -27.62
C PRO A 214 -14.07 -29.68 -28.58
N ARG A 215 -12.89 -29.93 -28.02
CA ARG A 215 -11.62 -30.13 -28.71
C ARG A 215 -11.69 -31.38 -29.61
N PRO A 216 -11.38 -31.29 -30.91
CA PRO A 216 -11.21 -32.46 -31.76
C PRO A 216 -9.99 -33.28 -31.33
N GLU A 217 -10.16 -34.59 -31.33
CA GLU A 217 -9.21 -35.59 -30.87
C GLU A 217 -8.05 -35.73 -31.86
N ASP A 218 -6.81 -35.68 -31.36
CA ASP A 218 -5.60 -35.83 -32.15
C ASP A 218 -5.43 -37.28 -32.60
N ASN A 219 -5.86 -37.57 -33.82
CA ASN A 219 -5.36 -38.70 -34.61
C ASN A 219 -3.92 -38.38 -35.02
N THR A 220 -2.91 -39.01 -34.40
CA THR A 220 -1.61 -39.21 -35.04
C THR A 220 -1.11 -40.62 -34.77
N THR A 221 -1.10 -41.34 -35.87
CA THR A 221 -0.74 -42.74 -36.09
C THR A 221 0.74 -42.98 -35.81
N GLU A 222 1.03 -44.13 -35.19
CA GLU A 222 2.35 -44.74 -35.06
C GLU A 222 3.10 -44.79 -36.40
N ILE A 223 4.38 -44.38 -36.39
CA ILE A 223 5.34 -44.76 -37.41
C ILE A 223 6.25 -45.84 -36.80
N ARG A 224 6.19 -46.99 -37.47
CA ARG A 224 6.95 -48.23 -37.26
C ARG A 224 8.36 -48.12 -37.84
#